data_AF-A0A6J4VXM3-F1
#
_entry.id   AF-A0A6J4VXM3-F1
#
_cell.length_a   1.000
_cell.length_b   1.000
_cell.length_c   1.000
_cell.angle_alpha   90.00
_cell.angle_beta   90.00
_cell.angle_gamma   90.00
#
_symmetry.space_group_name_H-M   'P 1'
#
loop_
_entity.id
_entity.type
_entity.pdbx_description
1 polymer ?
#
loop_
_entity_poly.entity_id
_entity_poly.type
_entity_poly.pdbx_seq_one_letter_code
_entity_poly.pdbx_strand_id
1 'polypeptide(L)'
;MARWAPAAAVYEAADRYRATCLTTGTSLLWPDQRAWTVETIDALLAAFIDAPDLSKDTFFEKWRKQLADEPLDVHRVAADVLAFYFLFPAPDQVGPQAKMSAVRQVVGWKLADEEPPNLPLVERAFQEGIGHAGIYYLTGRPWQIAYDLRFARRILADGIDPKDAVACERIADEVLQDDKSAISSRHALLHLLFPDRFERIASNEHKQRIAKAFAADAGGVDDLDDALFAIRRAIEERPGRPGFDFYDAEIKRIWDPPPPPPPPPGDPKITALRALMEKAYPDPAVPEICLTVLADSIEQAHAVSSASWSLNPREDQDNLRFNVGLSQACVLGANDLYLVLDQDGLDPELRALVDTELGMGHRSGAAYSDTPFAYGAHLPTEKLDRFLPLVLDTHRSLVERAARKAPRTRYRQGHRPYAVEYLRQELRRALPDPDYEDPPVPPVPPSLAALAAAAHMPEHEVAEIVALLRDKRQIVLEGPPGSGKTFLADLLARHLAGVPLDGEADERVEVVQFHQSYGYEDFVQGIRPVTRDGALHYDVVPGIFARLCARAAANPNQDFVLIVDEINRGNVS
;
A
#
# COMPACT_ATOMS: atom_id res chain seq x y z
N MET A 1 -16.84 23.90 17.79
CA MET A 1 -17.88 23.59 16.79
C MET A 1 -17.17 22.78 15.71
N ALA A 2 -17.63 21.57 15.42
CA ALA A 2 -17.01 20.70 14.42
C ALA A 2 -16.99 21.36 13.03
N ARG A 3 -15.92 21.13 12.26
CA ARG A 3 -15.63 21.84 11.01
C ARG A 3 -16.53 21.44 9.84
N TRP A 4 -17.05 20.21 9.83
CA TRP A 4 -18.04 19.77 8.85
C TRP A 4 -19.44 20.19 9.29
N ALA A 5 -19.85 21.39 8.87
CA ALA A 5 -21.14 22.00 9.22
C ALA A 5 -22.40 21.11 8.96
N PRO A 6 -22.44 20.22 7.95
CA PRO A 6 -23.63 19.40 7.68
C PRO A 6 -23.91 18.23 8.64
N ALA A 7 -23.05 17.97 9.65
CA ALA A 7 -23.16 16.78 10.50
C ALA A 7 -23.29 17.06 12.01
N ALA A 8 -23.98 18.14 12.38
CA ALA A 8 -24.10 18.57 13.77
C ALA A 8 -24.69 17.49 14.70
N ALA A 9 -25.69 16.73 14.25
CA ALA A 9 -26.31 15.67 15.05
C ALA A 9 -25.37 14.46 15.22
N VAL A 10 -24.51 14.19 14.23
CA VAL A 10 -23.47 13.17 14.34
C VAL A 10 -22.46 13.52 15.42
N TYR A 11 -21.97 14.76 15.42
CA TYR A 11 -21.01 15.21 16.43
C TYR A 11 -21.64 15.31 17.82
N GLU A 12 -22.93 15.67 17.93
CA GLU A 12 -23.68 15.59 19.20
C GLU A 12 -23.66 14.16 19.76
N ALA A 13 -23.91 13.15 18.92
CA ALA A 13 -23.89 11.75 19.32
C ALA A 13 -22.48 11.25 19.66
N ALA A 14 -21.46 11.64 18.89
CA ALA A 14 -20.06 11.29 19.16
C ALA A 14 -19.54 11.95 20.46
N ASP A 15 -19.89 13.21 20.71
CA ASP A 15 -19.58 13.91 21.95
C ASP A 15 -20.27 13.25 23.15
N ARG A 16 -21.51 12.79 22.97
CA ARG A 16 -22.22 12.04 24.00
C ARG A 16 -21.52 10.71 24.28
N TYR A 17 -21.16 9.96 23.24
CA TYR A 17 -20.41 8.71 23.37
C TYR A 17 -19.10 8.92 24.15
N ARG A 18 -18.33 9.96 23.81
CA ARG A 18 -17.12 10.32 24.57
C ARG A 18 -17.43 10.61 26.05
N ALA A 19 -18.46 11.43 26.31
CA ALA A 19 -18.82 11.86 27.65
C ALA A 19 -19.44 10.76 28.52
N THR A 20 -20.09 9.75 27.92
CA THR A 20 -20.72 8.64 28.64
C THR A 20 -19.84 7.39 28.62
N CYS A 21 -19.70 6.77 27.45
CA CYS A 21 -19.08 5.47 27.27
C CYS A 21 -17.60 5.49 27.67
N LEU A 22 -16.86 6.53 27.27
CA LEU A 22 -15.41 6.63 27.50
C LEU A 22 -15.03 7.39 28.77
N THR A 23 -15.95 8.14 29.39
CA THR A 23 -15.63 8.98 30.57
C THR A 23 -16.32 8.48 31.84
N THR A 24 -17.65 8.33 31.83
CA THR A 24 -18.41 7.90 33.02
C THR A 24 -18.63 6.39 33.09
N GLY A 25 -18.35 5.68 31.99
CA GLY A 25 -18.62 4.25 31.84
C GLY A 25 -20.12 3.94 31.74
N THR A 26 -20.95 4.92 31.34
CA THR A 26 -22.39 4.72 31.15
C THR A 26 -22.75 4.55 29.68
N SER A 27 -23.88 3.89 29.43
CA SER A 27 -24.35 3.61 28.07
C SER A 27 -24.74 4.88 27.30
N LEU A 28 -24.51 4.86 25.99
CA LEU A 28 -24.93 5.92 25.06
C LEU A 28 -26.46 5.98 24.97
N LEU A 29 -27.09 4.81 24.79
CA LEU A 29 -28.53 4.68 24.61
C LEU A 29 -29.29 4.57 25.94
N TRP A 30 -28.64 4.13 27.03
CA TRP A 30 -29.21 4.08 28.39
C TRP A 30 -28.32 4.86 29.39
N PRO A 31 -28.42 6.20 29.46
CA PRO A 31 -27.49 7.04 30.21
C PRO A 31 -27.34 6.73 31.70
N ASP A 32 -28.37 6.13 32.32
CA ASP A 32 -28.38 5.76 33.74
C ASP A 32 -27.75 4.39 34.02
N GLN A 33 -27.44 3.61 32.98
CA GLN A 33 -26.87 2.27 33.10
C GLN A 33 -25.35 2.32 32.92
N ARG A 34 -24.60 1.87 33.94
CA ARG A 34 -23.13 1.84 33.93
C ARG A 34 -22.59 0.58 33.22
N ALA A 35 -22.93 0.45 31.94
CA ALA A 35 -22.62 -0.74 31.14
C ALA A 35 -21.20 -0.73 30.54
N TRP A 36 -20.58 0.44 30.34
CA TRP A 36 -19.24 0.54 29.74
C TRP A 36 -18.17 0.38 30.81
N THR A 37 -17.92 -0.88 31.18
CA THR A 37 -16.81 -1.28 32.05
C THR A 37 -15.81 -2.14 31.28
N VAL A 38 -14.57 -2.26 31.78
CA VAL A 38 -13.56 -3.12 31.17
C VAL A 38 -14.06 -4.57 31.14
N GLU A 39 -14.71 -5.02 32.22
CA GLU A 39 -15.26 -6.36 32.35
C GLU A 39 -16.37 -6.64 31.34
N THR A 40 -17.27 -5.68 31.10
CA THR A 40 -18.35 -5.83 30.11
C THR A 40 -17.81 -5.84 28.68
N ILE A 41 -16.81 -5.00 28.38
CA ILE A 41 -16.17 -4.98 27.06
C ILE A 41 -15.41 -6.29 26.82
N ASP A 42 -14.70 -6.80 27.84
CA ASP A 42 -13.97 -8.08 27.77
C ASP A 42 -14.93 -9.25 27.56
N ALA A 43 -16.07 -9.27 28.24
CA ALA A 43 -17.12 -10.28 28.01
C ALA A 43 -17.67 -10.21 26.58
N LEU A 44 -17.92 -9.00 26.05
CA LEU A 44 -18.38 -8.82 24.67
C LEU A 44 -17.34 -9.32 23.66
N LEU A 45 -16.07 -8.93 23.82
CA LEU A 45 -14.98 -9.37 22.96
C LEU A 45 -14.79 -10.90 23.02
N ALA A 46 -14.85 -11.49 24.21
CA ALA A 46 -14.71 -12.93 24.38
C ALA A 46 -15.83 -13.71 23.69
N ALA A 47 -17.09 -13.30 23.87
CA ALA A 47 -18.23 -13.96 23.26
C ALA A 47 -18.28 -13.78 21.73
N PHE A 48 -17.86 -12.61 21.25
CA PHE A 48 -18.00 -12.23 19.85
C PHE A 48 -16.79 -12.60 18.98
N ILE A 49 -15.59 -12.29 19.45
CA ILE A 49 -14.33 -12.38 18.69
C ILE A 49 -13.55 -13.63 19.06
N ASP A 50 -13.41 -13.94 20.35
CA ASP A 50 -12.58 -15.07 20.79
C ASP A 50 -13.32 -16.42 20.68
N ALA A 51 -14.64 -16.38 20.45
CA ALA A 51 -15.49 -17.55 20.21
C ALA A 51 -16.29 -17.40 18.89
N PRO A 52 -15.64 -17.45 17.71
CA PRO A 52 -16.28 -17.13 16.44
C PRO A 52 -17.31 -18.19 16.01
N ASP A 53 -18.52 -17.74 15.62
CA ASP A 53 -19.52 -18.59 14.97
C ASP A 53 -19.18 -18.78 13.48
N LEU A 54 -18.67 -19.98 13.14
CA LEU A 54 -18.26 -20.38 11.79
C LEU A 54 -19.42 -20.84 10.89
N SER A 55 -20.68 -20.73 11.34
CA SER A 55 -21.86 -21.08 10.54
C SER A 55 -22.01 -20.18 9.31
N LYS A 56 -22.99 -20.49 8.45
CA LYS A 56 -23.32 -19.68 7.26
C LYS A 56 -24.34 -18.58 7.56
N ASP A 57 -24.70 -18.40 8.82
CA ASP A 57 -25.72 -17.44 9.23
C ASP A 57 -25.27 -16.00 9.00
N THR A 58 -26.23 -15.08 8.96
CA THR A 58 -25.93 -13.65 8.82
C THR A 58 -25.22 -13.12 10.07
N PHE A 59 -24.52 -12.00 9.91
CA PHE A 59 -23.83 -11.32 11.03
C PHE A 59 -24.70 -11.19 12.29
N PHE A 60 -25.92 -10.67 12.15
CA PHE A 60 -26.81 -10.44 13.30
C PHE A 60 -27.35 -11.73 13.92
N GLU A 61 -27.52 -12.79 13.14
CA GLU A 61 -27.94 -14.10 13.66
C GLU A 61 -26.83 -14.74 14.50
N LYS A 62 -25.59 -14.70 13.98
CA LYS A 62 -24.39 -15.14 14.71
C LYS A 62 -24.19 -14.35 15.99
N TRP A 63 -24.21 -13.02 15.87
CA TRP A 63 -23.97 -12.15 17.01
C TRP A 63 -25.04 -12.34 18.09
N ARG A 64 -26.31 -12.48 17.71
CA ARG A 64 -27.39 -12.83 18.66
C ARG A 64 -27.15 -14.16 19.38
N LYS A 65 -26.70 -15.20 18.67
CA LYS A 65 -26.41 -16.51 19.26
C LYS A 65 -25.24 -16.43 20.24
N GLN A 66 -24.15 -15.77 19.83
CA GLN A 66 -22.95 -15.58 20.63
C GLN A 66 -23.25 -14.81 21.93
N LEU A 67 -24.13 -13.81 21.88
CA LEU A 67 -24.49 -13.00 23.06
C LEU A 67 -25.66 -13.56 23.88
N ALA A 68 -26.26 -14.69 23.53
CA ALA A 68 -27.52 -15.15 24.12
C ALA A 68 -27.45 -15.26 25.67
N ASP A 69 -26.35 -15.82 26.16
CA ASP A 69 -26.13 -16.06 27.60
C ASP A 69 -25.48 -14.87 28.32
N GLU A 70 -25.03 -13.85 27.58
CA GLU A 70 -24.33 -12.69 28.14
C GLU A 70 -25.25 -11.77 28.96
N PRO A 71 -24.75 -11.08 30.00
CA PRO A 71 -25.52 -10.14 30.82
C PRO A 71 -26.12 -8.97 30.01
N LEU A 72 -27.16 -8.33 30.54
CA LEU A 72 -27.84 -7.20 29.88
C LEU A 72 -26.87 -6.07 29.48
N ASP A 73 -25.86 -5.78 30.32
CA ASP A 73 -24.89 -4.73 30.04
C ASP A 73 -24.02 -5.02 28.81
N VAL A 74 -23.72 -6.30 28.51
CA VAL A 74 -23.02 -6.69 27.28
C VAL A 74 -23.88 -6.36 26.05
N HIS A 75 -25.19 -6.59 26.12
CA HIS A 75 -26.12 -6.21 25.05
C HIS A 75 -26.22 -4.69 24.90
N ARG A 76 -26.16 -3.92 26.00
CA ARG A 76 -26.16 -2.45 25.96
C ARG A 76 -24.91 -1.92 25.26
N VAL A 77 -23.73 -2.43 25.62
CA VAL A 77 -22.47 -2.09 24.93
C VAL A 77 -22.52 -2.49 23.46
N ALA A 78 -23.06 -3.66 23.12
CA ALA A 78 -23.24 -4.10 21.73
C ALA A 78 -24.14 -3.15 20.92
N ALA A 79 -25.27 -2.70 21.49
CA ALA A 79 -26.15 -1.74 20.83
C ALA A 79 -25.49 -0.35 20.67
N ASP A 80 -24.79 0.12 21.70
CA ASP A 80 -24.10 1.41 21.70
C ASP A 80 -22.97 1.46 20.68
N VAL A 81 -22.10 0.43 20.64
CA VAL A 81 -20.97 0.39 19.71
C VAL A 81 -21.45 0.26 18.25
N LEU A 82 -22.52 -0.50 18.01
CA LEU A 82 -23.13 -0.55 16.68
C LEU A 82 -23.71 0.81 16.27
N ALA A 83 -24.32 1.53 17.22
CA ALA A 83 -24.82 2.86 16.97
C ALA A 83 -23.69 3.84 16.66
N PHE A 84 -22.58 3.78 17.39
CA PHE A 84 -21.36 4.55 17.14
C PHE A 84 -20.76 4.25 15.76
N TYR A 85 -20.62 2.97 15.40
CA TYR A 85 -20.14 2.51 14.09
C TYR A 85 -20.92 3.13 12.92
N PHE A 86 -22.23 3.33 13.07
CA PHE A 86 -23.09 3.91 12.03
C PHE A 86 -23.11 5.45 11.98
N LEU A 87 -22.43 6.12 12.91
CA LEU A 87 -22.28 7.57 12.88
C LEU A 87 -21.45 8.04 11.68
N PHE A 88 -20.44 7.27 11.27
CA PHE A 88 -19.54 7.68 10.19
C PHE A 88 -20.15 7.54 8.78
N PRO A 89 -20.69 6.38 8.35
CA PRO A 89 -21.14 6.19 6.98
C PRO A 89 -22.20 7.22 6.55
N ALA A 90 -22.09 7.78 5.36
CA ALA A 90 -23.07 8.73 4.85
C ALA A 90 -24.43 8.04 4.51
N PRO A 91 -25.57 8.76 4.56
CA PRO A 91 -26.92 8.22 4.30
C PRO A 91 -27.10 7.61 2.91
N ASP A 92 -26.36 8.09 1.92
CA ASP A 92 -26.33 7.57 0.54
C ASP A 92 -25.50 6.29 0.43
N GLN A 93 -24.60 6.02 1.38
CA GLN A 93 -23.85 4.76 1.48
C GLN A 93 -24.62 3.70 2.28
N VAL A 94 -25.15 4.08 3.45
CA VAL A 94 -26.02 3.22 4.28
C VAL A 94 -27.23 4.03 4.71
N GLY A 95 -28.41 3.65 4.21
CA GLY A 95 -29.64 4.39 4.44
C GLY A 95 -29.98 4.56 5.93
N PRO A 96 -30.54 5.71 6.37
CA PRO A 96 -30.87 5.95 7.78
C PRO A 96 -31.80 4.88 8.38
N GLN A 97 -32.76 4.40 7.58
CA GLN A 97 -33.66 3.31 7.98
C GLN A 97 -32.91 1.99 8.18
N ALA A 98 -31.91 1.68 7.36
CA ALA A 98 -31.11 0.46 7.50
C ALA A 98 -30.25 0.52 8.77
N LYS A 99 -29.62 1.67 9.05
CA LYS A 99 -28.88 1.91 10.31
C LYS A 99 -29.78 1.74 11.53
N MET A 100 -30.96 2.38 11.52
CA MET A 100 -31.95 2.24 12.59
C MET A 100 -32.46 0.81 12.74
N SER A 101 -32.71 0.11 11.64
CA SER A 101 -33.15 -1.28 11.67
C SER A 101 -32.11 -2.19 12.32
N ALA A 102 -30.83 -1.97 12.01
CA ALA A 102 -29.72 -2.70 12.62
C ALA A 102 -29.64 -2.48 14.14
N VAL A 103 -29.69 -1.22 14.60
CA VAL A 103 -29.68 -0.89 16.04
C VAL A 103 -30.91 -1.46 16.75
N ARG A 104 -32.10 -1.27 16.17
CA ARG A 104 -33.36 -1.83 16.72
C ARG A 104 -33.35 -3.36 16.79
N GLN A 105 -32.65 -4.03 15.87
CA GLN A 105 -32.51 -5.48 15.91
C GLN A 105 -31.74 -5.93 17.15
N VAL A 106 -30.62 -5.29 17.48
CA VAL A 106 -29.83 -5.59 18.70
C VAL A 106 -30.60 -5.26 19.97
N VAL A 107 -31.27 -4.09 20.01
CA VAL A 107 -32.17 -3.69 21.11
C VAL A 107 -33.28 -4.73 21.31
N GLY A 108 -33.84 -5.26 20.22
CA GLY A 108 -34.93 -6.24 20.25
C GLY A 108 -34.52 -7.66 20.68
N TRP A 109 -33.26 -7.89 21.05
CA TRP A 109 -32.81 -9.15 21.62
C TRP A 109 -33.14 -9.23 23.11
N LYS A 110 -32.12 -9.26 23.98
CA LYS A 110 -32.29 -9.41 25.43
C LYS A 110 -32.78 -8.13 26.12
N LEU A 111 -32.80 -7.00 25.39
CA LEU A 111 -33.19 -5.68 25.91
C LEU A 111 -34.64 -5.30 25.56
N ALA A 112 -35.42 -6.19 24.93
CA ALA A 112 -36.76 -5.87 24.44
C ALA A 112 -37.74 -5.46 25.55
N ASP A 113 -37.56 -6.01 26.76
CA ASP A 113 -38.41 -5.75 27.93
C ASP A 113 -37.81 -4.71 28.90
N GLU A 114 -36.64 -4.14 28.57
CA GLU A 114 -35.96 -3.14 29.38
C GLU A 114 -36.50 -1.72 29.13
N GLU A 115 -36.04 -0.75 29.93
CA GLU A 115 -36.36 0.67 29.71
C GLU A 115 -36.04 1.10 28.27
N PRO A 116 -36.88 1.90 27.59
CA PRO A 116 -36.65 2.27 26.20
C PRO A 116 -35.31 3.01 26.00
N PRO A 117 -34.50 2.63 25.00
CA PRO A 117 -33.27 3.37 24.69
C PRO A 117 -33.56 4.77 24.15
N ASN A 118 -32.60 5.68 24.30
CA ASN A 118 -32.59 7.00 23.68
C ASN A 118 -32.29 6.95 22.17
N LEU A 119 -33.15 6.25 21.42
CA LEU A 119 -33.08 6.17 19.96
C LEU A 119 -33.16 7.54 19.25
N PRO A 120 -33.90 8.56 19.74
CA PRO A 120 -33.95 9.87 19.08
C PRO A 120 -32.59 10.57 18.93
N LEU A 121 -31.61 10.23 19.78
CA LEU A 121 -30.23 10.74 19.63
C LEU A 121 -29.61 10.26 18.31
N VAL A 122 -29.60 8.96 18.09
CA VAL A 122 -28.94 8.35 16.93
C VAL A 122 -29.80 8.40 15.67
N GLU A 123 -31.13 8.46 15.81
CA GLU A 123 -32.05 8.64 14.69
C GLU A 123 -31.85 9.98 13.97
N ARG A 124 -31.56 11.05 14.72
CA ARG A 124 -31.15 12.35 14.15
C ARG A 124 -29.78 12.25 13.47
N ALA A 125 -28.79 11.69 14.15
CA ALA A 125 -27.43 11.54 13.62
C ALA A 125 -27.38 10.73 12.31
N PHE A 126 -28.18 9.68 12.21
CA PHE A 126 -28.20 8.81 11.04
C PHE A 126 -28.77 9.46 9.78
N GLN A 127 -29.43 10.63 9.88
CA GLN A 127 -29.85 11.42 8.73
C GLN A 127 -28.72 12.18 8.03
N GLU A 128 -27.59 12.40 8.71
CA GLU A 128 -26.52 13.28 8.22
C GLU A 128 -25.28 12.48 7.77
N GLY A 129 -24.70 11.67 8.66
CA GLY A 129 -23.44 10.95 8.44
C GLY A 129 -22.22 11.86 8.17
N ILE A 130 -21.04 11.26 8.01
CA ILE A 130 -19.77 11.99 7.82
C ILE A 130 -19.21 11.81 6.41
N GLY A 131 -19.16 10.58 5.92
CA GLY A 131 -18.54 10.28 4.64
C GLY A 131 -18.63 8.82 4.24
N HIS A 132 -18.10 8.52 3.05
CA HIS A 132 -18.04 7.15 2.54
C HIS A 132 -16.92 6.38 3.24
N ALA A 133 -17.28 5.34 3.98
CA ALA A 133 -16.35 4.54 4.77
C ALA A 133 -15.56 3.50 3.95
N GLY A 134 -15.98 3.26 2.70
CA GLY A 134 -15.42 2.24 1.82
C GLY A 134 -15.97 0.83 2.07
N ILE A 135 -15.79 -0.08 1.11
CA ILE A 135 -16.36 -1.42 1.15
C ILE A 135 -15.78 -2.26 2.31
N TYR A 136 -14.47 -2.16 2.57
CA TYR A 136 -13.79 -2.88 3.65
C TYR A 136 -14.36 -2.55 5.04
N TYR A 137 -14.75 -1.30 5.28
CA TYR A 137 -15.39 -0.89 6.53
C TYR A 137 -16.77 -1.54 6.70
N LEU A 138 -17.52 -1.67 5.60
CA LEU A 138 -18.89 -2.21 5.61
C LEU A 138 -18.93 -3.74 5.68
N THR A 139 -18.09 -4.41 4.89
CA THR A 139 -18.01 -5.87 4.84
C THR A 139 -17.20 -6.44 6.00
N GLY A 140 -16.19 -5.71 6.48
CA GLY A 140 -15.39 -6.04 7.66
C GLY A 140 -16.00 -5.61 8.99
N ARG A 141 -17.33 -5.43 9.07
CA ARG A 141 -18.03 -4.91 10.27
C ARG A 141 -17.59 -5.56 11.58
N PRO A 142 -17.41 -6.90 11.69
CA PRO A 142 -16.97 -7.50 12.94
C PRO A 142 -15.65 -6.94 13.45
N TRP A 143 -14.68 -6.77 12.55
CA TRP A 143 -13.34 -6.27 12.85
C TRP A 143 -13.36 -4.77 13.19
N GLN A 144 -14.18 -4.00 12.47
CA GLN A 144 -14.38 -2.58 12.76
C GLN A 144 -14.97 -2.35 14.18
N ILE A 145 -15.99 -3.13 14.55
CA ILE A 145 -16.60 -3.06 15.90
C ILE A 145 -15.62 -3.54 16.97
N ALA A 146 -14.90 -4.64 16.71
CA ALA A 146 -13.89 -5.15 17.65
C ALA A 146 -12.80 -4.10 17.92
N TYR A 147 -12.36 -3.39 16.90
CA TYR A 147 -11.41 -2.30 17.02
C TYR A 147 -11.93 -1.18 17.93
N ASP A 148 -13.15 -0.70 17.70
CA ASP A 148 -13.76 0.37 18.53
C ASP A 148 -13.89 -0.07 20.00
N LEU A 149 -14.22 -1.35 20.24
CA LEU A 149 -14.27 -1.94 21.58
C LEU A 149 -12.88 -2.01 22.24
N ARG A 150 -11.86 -2.49 21.52
CA ARG A 150 -10.48 -2.57 22.02
C ARG A 150 -9.91 -1.19 22.35
N PHE A 151 -10.21 -0.19 21.52
CA PHE A 151 -9.88 1.21 21.81
C PHE A 151 -10.55 1.67 23.11
N ALA A 152 -11.88 1.53 23.22
CA ALA A 152 -12.61 1.96 24.41
C ALA A 152 -12.14 1.24 25.68
N ARG A 153 -11.84 -0.06 25.56
CA ARG A 153 -11.24 -0.87 26.64
C ARG A 153 -9.92 -0.26 27.13
N ARG A 154 -9.01 0.09 26.23
CA ARG A 154 -7.72 0.72 26.59
C ARG A 154 -7.91 2.08 27.24
N ILE A 155 -8.82 2.91 26.72
CA ILE A 155 -9.15 4.22 27.32
C ILE A 155 -9.60 4.05 28.78
N LEU A 156 -10.53 3.12 29.04
CA LEU A 156 -11.09 2.88 30.37
C LEU A 156 -10.09 2.20 31.32
N ALA A 157 -9.35 1.19 30.84
CA ALA A 157 -8.41 0.41 31.65
C ALA A 157 -7.18 1.25 32.06
N ASP A 158 -6.65 2.05 31.12
CA ASP A 158 -5.43 2.84 31.34
C ASP A 158 -5.74 4.23 31.92
N GLY A 159 -7.03 4.59 32.06
CA GLY A 159 -7.46 5.88 32.60
C GLY A 159 -7.07 7.08 31.72
N ILE A 160 -7.08 6.89 30.40
CA ILE A 160 -6.72 7.93 29.43
C ILE A 160 -7.86 8.95 29.35
N ASP A 161 -7.55 10.25 29.39
CA ASP A 161 -8.55 11.29 29.15
C ASP A 161 -9.01 11.22 27.69
N PRO A 162 -10.29 10.88 27.40
CA PRO A 162 -10.76 10.76 26.03
C PRO A 162 -10.90 12.12 25.32
N LYS A 163 -10.53 13.23 25.97
CA LYS A 163 -10.38 14.56 25.36
C LYS A 163 -8.95 14.88 24.93
N ASP A 164 -7.96 14.10 25.34
CA ASP A 164 -6.58 14.25 24.91
C ASP A 164 -6.38 13.57 23.55
N ALA A 165 -6.37 14.38 22.48
CA ALA A 165 -6.23 13.89 21.11
C ALA A 165 -4.93 13.11 20.88
N VAL A 166 -3.82 13.53 21.50
CA VAL A 166 -2.50 12.89 21.31
C VAL A 166 -2.47 11.54 22.02
N ALA A 167 -3.00 11.48 23.24
CA ALA A 167 -3.09 10.22 23.96
C ALA A 167 -4.03 9.22 23.26
N CYS A 168 -5.19 9.69 22.79
CA CYS A 168 -6.12 8.84 22.03
C CYS A 168 -5.55 8.38 20.69
N GLU A 169 -4.85 9.24 19.95
CA GLU A 169 -4.16 8.87 18.71
C GLU A 169 -3.18 7.72 18.94
N ARG A 170 -2.30 7.85 19.94
CA ARG A 170 -1.35 6.79 20.30
C ARG A 170 -2.05 5.47 20.64
N ILE A 171 -3.12 5.51 21.43
CA ILE A 171 -3.87 4.30 21.79
C ILE A 171 -4.55 3.68 20.57
N ALA A 172 -5.11 4.50 19.67
CA ALA A 172 -5.68 4.03 18.43
C ALA A 172 -4.63 3.30 17.58
N ASP A 173 -3.43 3.86 17.44
CA ASP A 173 -2.35 3.24 16.68
C ASP A 173 -1.80 1.97 17.35
N GLU A 174 -1.68 1.94 18.68
CA GLU A 174 -1.31 0.74 19.43
C GLU A 174 -2.32 -0.40 19.19
N VAL A 175 -3.63 -0.11 19.25
CA VAL A 175 -4.68 -1.12 18.98
C VAL A 175 -4.65 -1.59 17.52
N LEU A 176 -4.29 -0.71 16.59
CA LEU A 176 -4.21 -1.05 15.16
C LEU A 176 -3.05 -2.01 14.85
N GLN A 177 -1.98 -2.03 15.66
CA GLN A 177 -0.85 -2.96 15.46
C GLN A 177 -1.27 -4.42 15.57
N ASP A 178 -2.28 -4.71 16.40
CA ASP A 178 -2.82 -6.06 16.61
C ASP A 178 -3.78 -6.49 15.48
N ASP A 179 -4.38 -5.54 14.76
CA ASP A 179 -5.38 -5.81 13.73
C ASP A 179 -5.40 -4.71 12.65
N LYS A 180 -4.53 -4.86 11.65
CA LYS A 180 -4.40 -3.89 10.54
C LYS A 180 -5.65 -3.80 9.65
N SER A 181 -6.59 -4.75 9.76
CA SER A 181 -7.82 -4.76 8.95
C SER A 181 -8.80 -3.64 9.34
N ALA A 182 -8.60 -3.01 10.51
CA ALA A 182 -9.46 -1.97 11.05
C ALA A 182 -8.96 -0.53 10.82
N ILE A 183 -8.06 -0.31 9.86
CA ILE A 183 -7.49 1.02 9.58
C ILE A 183 -8.57 2.07 9.25
N SER A 184 -9.66 1.66 8.60
CA SER A 184 -10.79 2.55 8.32
C SER A 184 -11.52 2.97 9.60
N SER A 185 -11.76 2.05 10.53
CA SER A 185 -12.29 2.37 11.87
C SER A 185 -11.38 3.29 12.64
N ARG A 186 -10.06 3.06 12.61
CA ARG A 186 -9.08 3.98 13.23
C ARG A 186 -9.27 5.41 12.77
N HIS A 187 -9.35 5.60 11.46
CA HIS A 187 -9.54 6.92 10.85
C HIS A 187 -10.92 7.52 11.18
N ALA A 188 -11.98 6.70 11.10
CA ALA A 188 -13.35 7.12 11.41
C ALA A 188 -13.52 7.54 12.87
N LEU A 189 -13.02 6.73 13.81
CA LEU A 189 -13.09 6.94 15.24
C LEU A 189 -12.38 8.24 15.65
N LEU A 190 -11.14 8.45 15.19
CA LEU A 190 -10.38 9.64 15.55
C LEU A 190 -11.00 10.91 14.97
N HIS A 191 -11.57 10.84 13.77
CA HIS A 191 -12.35 11.95 13.23
C HIS A 191 -13.61 12.25 14.04
N LEU A 192 -14.39 11.23 14.42
CA LEU A 192 -15.60 11.42 15.24
C LEU A 192 -15.29 12.06 16.60
N LEU A 193 -14.17 11.68 17.23
CA LEU A 193 -13.77 12.20 18.54
C LEU A 193 -13.08 13.57 18.46
N PHE A 194 -12.29 13.80 17.40
CA PHE A 194 -11.47 15.02 17.23
C PHE A 194 -11.56 15.57 15.79
N PRO A 195 -12.74 16.06 15.36
CA PRO A 195 -12.96 16.52 13.98
C PRO A 195 -12.18 17.79 13.60
N ASP A 196 -11.61 18.47 14.59
CA ASP A 196 -10.73 19.62 14.39
C ASP A 196 -9.28 19.23 14.10
N ARG A 197 -8.92 17.97 14.34
CA ARG A 197 -7.56 17.43 14.25
C ARG A 197 -7.42 16.43 13.10
N PHE A 198 -8.40 15.52 12.96
CA PHE A 198 -8.37 14.47 11.95
C PHE A 198 -9.39 14.73 10.84
N GLU A 199 -8.99 14.47 9.60
CA GLU A 199 -9.86 14.63 8.44
C GLU A 199 -10.94 13.55 8.36
N ARG A 200 -12.09 13.90 7.76
CA ARG A 200 -13.23 12.99 7.55
C ARG A 200 -13.03 11.94 6.46
N ILE A 201 -11.86 11.31 6.46
CA ILE A 201 -11.39 10.42 5.40
C ILE A 201 -11.12 9.05 6.03
N ALA A 202 -12.00 8.08 5.79
CA ALA A 202 -11.78 6.71 6.26
C ALA A 202 -10.74 5.94 5.43
N SER A 203 -10.61 6.26 4.14
CA SER A 203 -9.67 5.58 3.24
C SER A 203 -8.23 6.00 3.51
N ASN A 204 -7.39 5.05 3.95
CA ASN A 204 -5.96 5.27 4.10
C ASN A 204 -5.28 5.64 2.77
N GLU A 205 -5.73 5.03 1.67
CA GLU A 205 -5.22 5.34 0.34
C GLU A 205 -5.51 6.80 -0.03
N HIS A 206 -6.73 7.29 0.22
CA HIS A 206 -7.07 8.70 -0.05
C HIS A 206 -6.20 9.64 0.79
N LYS A 207 -6.00 9.34 2.08
CA LYS A 207 -5.09 10.10 2.94
C LYS A 207 -3.68 10.18 2.34
N GLN A 208 -3.11 9.06 1.91
CA GLN A 208 -1.78 9.00 1.28
C GLN A 208 -1.72 9.78 -0.04
N ARG A 209 -2.75 9.66 -0.89
CA ARG A 209 -2.82 10.37 -2.17
C ARG A 209 -2.91 11.88 -1.98
N ILE A 210 -3.68 12.34 -0.99
CA ILE A 210 -3.75 13.75 -0.60
C ILE A 210 -2.38 14.22 -0.09
N ALA A 211 -1.79 13.50 0.86
CA ALA A 211 -0.48 13.84 1.41
C ALA A 211 0.60 13.96 0.31
N LYS A 212 0.59 13.03 -0.65
CA LYS A 212 1.47 13.05 -1.82
C LYS A 212 1.20 14.23 -2.74
N ALA A 213 -0.07 14.50 -3.07
CA ALA A 213 -0.46 15.57 -3.99
C ALA A 213 -0.15 16.97 -3.43
N PHE A 214 -0.15 17.11 -2.10
CA PHE A 214 0.14 18.35 -1.38
C PHE A 214 1.41 18.26 -0.55
N ALA A 215 2.42 17.50 -0.99
CA ALA A 215 3.65 17.27 -0.22
C ALA A 215 4.39 18.56 0.17
N ALA A 216 4.31 19.60 -0.67
CA ALA A 216 4.88 20.92 -0.36
C ALA A 216 4.17 21.62 0.81
N ASP A 217 2.88 21.36 1.00
CA ASP A 217 2.06 21.93 2.08
C ASP A 217 2.15 21.11 3.39
N ALA A 218 2.65 19.87 3.31
CA ALA A 218 2.80 18.97 4.47
C ALA A 218 3.94 19.36 5.43
N GLY A 219 4.83 20.27 5.04
CA GLY A 219 5.91 20.76 5.91
C GLY A 219 6.98 19.72 6.28
N GLY A 220 7.10 18.63 5.51
CA GLY A 220 8.12 17.59 5.73
C GLY A 220 7.83 16.67 6.92
N VAL A 221 6.57 16.59 7.34
CA VAL A 221 6.14 15.74 8.45
C VAL A 221 5.97 14.29 7.99
N ASP A 222 6.50 13.35 8.79
CA ASP A 222 6.47 11.91 8.47
C ASP A 222 5.13 11.24 8.78
N ASP A 223 4.46 11.64 9.89
CA ASP A 223 3.15 11.11 10.24
C ASP A 223 2.06 11.59 9.29
N LEU A 224 1.17 10.67 8.89
CA LEU A 224 0.18 10.93 7.85
C LEU A 224 -0.92 11.90 8.31
N ASP A 225 -1.36 11.83 9.56
CA ASP A 225 -2.40 12.71 10.08
C ASP A 225 -1.87 14.09 10.48
N ASP A 226 -0.63 14.15 10.97
CA ASP A 226 0.09 15.42 11.10
C ASP A 226 0.31 16.10 9.74
N ALA A 227 0.72 15.34 8.72
CA ALA A 227 0.87 15.87 7.36
C ALA A 227 -0.46 16.42 6.82
N LEU A 228 -1.56 15.68 6.98
CA LEU A 228 -2.90 16.14 6.54
C LEU A 228 -3.36 17.39 7.31
N PHE A 229 -3.10 17.46 8.61
CA PHE A 229 -3.41 18.63 9.42
C PHE A 229 -2.62 19.86 8.97
N ALA A 230 -1.32 19.70 8.69
CA ALA A 230 -0.48 20.75 8.12
C ALA A 230 -0.98 21.21 6.74
N ILE A 231 -1.30 20.26 5.86
CA ILE A 231 -1.88 20.53 4.52
C ILE A 231 -3.17 21.33 4.65
N ARG A 232 -4.09 20.92 5.54
CA ARG A 232 -5.34 21.66 5.76
C ARG A 232 -5.06 23.10 6.19
N ARG A 233 -4.20 23.29 7.19
CA ARG A 233 -3.82 24.63 7.69
C ARG A 233 -3.26 25.50 6.56
N ALA A 234 -2.36 24.96 5.75
CA ALA A 234 -1.77 25.67 4.62
C ALA A 234 -2.81 26.02 3.54
N ILE A 235 -3.76 25.13 3.24
CA ILE A 235 -4.82 25.41 2.25
C ILE A 235 -5.85 26.42 2.77
N GLU A 236 -6.23 26.36 4.05
CA GLU A 236 -7.18 27.30 4.68
C GLU A 236 -6.65 28.73 4.74
N GLU A 237 -5.32 28.91 4.82
CA GLU A 237 -4.67 30.22 4.79
C GLU A 237 -4.69 30.86 3.38
N ARG A 238 -5.00 30.09 2.33
CA ARG A 238 -5.14 30.62 0.97
C ARG A 238 -6.43 31.43 0.85
N PRO A 239 -6.41 32.57 0.12
CA PRO A 239 -7.60 33.40 -0.06
C PRO A 239 -8.81 32.62 -0.61
N GLY A 240 -9.97 32.76 0.04
CA GLY A 240 -11.23 32.21 -0.44
C GLY A 240 -11.47 30.72 -0.12
N ARG A 241 -10.68 30.10 0.77
CA ARG A 241 -10.83 28.67 1.12
C ARG A 241 -11.13 28.34 2.60
N PRO A 242 -11.82 29.18 3.39
CA PRO A 242 -12.16 28.79 4.75
C PRO A 242 -13.14 27.60 4.74
N GLY A 243 -12.81 26.53 5.47
CA GLY A 243 -13.69 25.38 5.63
C GLY A 243 -13.89 24.52 4.38
N PHE A 244 -12.90 24.50 3.46
CA PHE A 244 -12.93 23.62 2.28
C PHE A 244 -12.97 22.14 2.68
N ASP A 245 -13.41 21.29 1.78
CA ASP A 245 -13.34 19.85 1.93
C ASP A 245 -12.38 19.21 0.92
N PHE A 246 -11.64 18.17 1.31
CA PHE A 246 -10.76 17.45 0.37
C PHE A 246 -11.53 16.80 -0.78
N TYR A 247 -12.83 16.50 -0.59
CA TYR A 247 -13.70 16.00 -1.64
C TYR A 247 -14.37 17.08 -2.48
N ASP A 248 -14.16 18.37 -2.20
CA ASP A 248 -14.62 19.46 -3.07
C ASP A 248 -14.02 19.29 -4.47
N ALA A 249 -14.82 19.47 -5.51
CA ALA A 249 -14.44 19.12 -6.88
C ALA A 249 -13.12 19.77 -7.36
N GLU A 250 -12.80 20.97 -6.88
CA GLU A 250 -11.55 21.67 -7.20
C GLU A 250 -10.33 21.04 -6.52
N ILE A 251 -10.47 20.64 -5.25
CA ILE A 251 -9.40 20.03 -4.47
C ILE A 251 -9.24 18.56 -4.85
N LYS A 252 -10.35 17.84 -4.99
CA LYS A 252 -10.40 16.45 -5.41
C LYS A 252 -9.68 16.22 -6.72
N ARG A 253 -9.80 17.11 -7.70
CA ARG A 253 -9.07 16.99 -8.98
C ARG A 253 -7.55 17.00 -8.86
N ILE A 254 -6.99 17.52 -7.77
CA ILE A 254 -5.55 17.61 -7.56
C ILE A 254 -5.01 16.25 -7.09
N TRP A 255 -5.66 15.61 -6.12
CA TRP A 255 -5.22 14.34 -5.55
C TRP A 255 -5.91 13.10 -6.17
N ASP A 256 -7.06 13.31 -6.80
CA ASP A 256 -7.83 12.34 -7.57
C ASP A 256 -8.35 12.96 -8.88
N PRO A 257 -7.43 13.26 -9.83
CA PRO A 257 -7.79 13.78 -11.13
C PRO A 257 -8.74 12.81 -11.83
N PRO A 258 -9.77 13.32 -12.56
CA PRO A 258 -10.64 12.47 -13.35
C PRO A 258 -9.77 11.66 -14.31
N PRO A 259 -10.14 10.40 -14.57
CA PRO A 259 -9.45 9.62 -15.59
C PRO A 259 -9.44 10.42 -16.91
N PRO A 260 -8.42 10.23 -17.76
CA PRO A 260 -8.48 10.78 -19.11
C PRO A 260 -9.83 10.40 -19.75
N PRO A 261 -10.41 11.27 -20.60
CA PRO A 261 -11.67 10.96 -21.26
C PRO A 261 -11.55 9.58 -21.90
N PRO A 262 -12.62 8.75 -21.82
CA PRO A 262 -12.57 7.42 -22.40
C PRO A 262 -12.10 7.55 -23.85
N PRO A 263 -11.23 6.65 -24.33
CA PRO A 263 -10.94 6.58 -25.74
C PRO A 263 -12.27 6.54 -26.50
N PRO A 264 -12.38 7.21 -27.66
CA PRO A 264 -13.62 7.20 -28.44
C PRO A 264 -14.11 5.76 -28.63
N PRO A 265 -15.44 5.52 -28.64
CA PRO A 265 -15.98 4.17 -28.75
C PRO A 265 -15.50 3.55 -30.07
N GLY A 266 -14.66 2.52 -30.01
CA GLY A 266 -14.11 1.97 -31.24
C GLY A 266 -13.06 0.86 -31.20
N ASP A 267 -12.65 0.30 -30.05
CA ASP A 267 -11.81 -0.92 -30.08
C ASP A 267 -12.70 -2.17 -29.90
N PRO A 268 -12.92 -2.97 -30.96
CA PRO A 268 -13.69 -4.22 -30.87
C PRO A 268 -13.12 -5.19 -29.83
N LYS A 269 -11.82 -5.11 -29.51
CA LYS A 269 -11.18 -5.98 -28.52
C LYS A 269 -11.57 -5.62 -27.09
N ILE A 270 -11.75 -4.33 -26.81
CA ILE A 270 -12.27 -3.87 -25.51
C ILE A 270 -13.74 -4.27 -25.38
N THR A 271 -14.53 -4.11 -26.44
CA THR A 271 -15.93 -4.58 -26.47
C THR A 271 -16.03 -6.09 -26.26
N ALA A 272 -15.15 -6.87 -26.89
CA ALA A 272 -15.09 -8.32 -26.70
C ALA A 272 -14.68 -8.70 -25.28
N LEU A 273 -13.71 -7.99 -24.68
CA LEU A 273 -13.28 -8.23 -23.30
C LEU A 273 -14.38 -7.88 -22.29
N ARG A 274 -15.15 -6.82 -22.53
CA ARG A 274 -16.34 -6.49 -21.73
C ARG A 274 -17.38 -7.59 -21.79
N ALA A 275 -17.74 -8.05 -22.99
CA ALA A 275 -18.68 -9.16 -23.17
C ALA A 275 -18.17 -10.46 -22.52
N LEU A 276 -16.86 -10.69 -22.54
CA LEU A 276 -16.24 -11.82 -21.84
C LEU A 276 -16.43 -11.71 -20.32
N MET A 277 -16.19 -10.54 -19.72
CA MET A 277 -16.36 -10.34 -18.28
C MET A 277 -17.83 -10.40 -17.86
N GLU A 278 -18.76 -9.85 -18.64
CA GLU A 278 -20.20 -9.97 -18.41
C GLU A 278 -20.67 -11.44 -18.46
N LYS A 279 -20.08 -12.25 -19.35
CA LYS A 279 -20.34 -13.69 -19.43
C LYS A 279 -19.73 -14.44 -18.24
N ALA A 280 -18.51 -14.07 -17.83
CA ALA A 280 -17.79 -14.73 -16.74
C ALA A 280 -18.39 -14.43 -15.36
N TYR A 281 -19.00 -13.24 -15.21
CA TYR A 281 -19.54 -12.73 -13.95
C TYR A 281 -20.95 -12.14 -14.17
N PRO A 282 -22.00 -12.96 -14.05
CA PRO A 282 -23.37 -12.50 -14.28
C PRO A 282 -23.89 -11.50 -13.23
N ASP A 283 -23.34 -11.53 -12.01
CA ASP A 283 -23.66 -10.56 -10.96
C ASP A 283 -22.85 -9.27 -11.20
N PRO A 284 -23.49 -8.11 -11.42
CA PRO A 284 -22.79 -6.86 -11.73
C PRO A 284 -21.89 -6.33 -10.61
N ALA A 285 -22.02 -6.79 -9.36
CA ALA A 285 -21.14 -6.38 -8.26
C ALA A 285 -19.79 -7.12 -8.27
N VAL A 286 -19.74 -8.31 -8.86
CA VAL A 286 -18.55 -9.18 -8.85
C VAL A 286 -17.42 -8.68 -9.77
N PRO A 287 -17.67 -8.25 -11.02
CA PRO A 287 -16.63 -7.73 -11.91
C PRO A 287 -15.82 -6.61 -11.25
N GLU A 288 -16.49 -5.65 -10.59
CA GLU A 288 -15.81 -4.51 -9.97
C GLU A 288 -14.80 -4.97 -8.90
N ILE A 289 -15.16 -5.94 -8.07
CA ILE A 289 -14.27 -6.54 -7.05
C ILE A 289 -13.07 -7.21 -7.73
N CYS A 290 -13.31 -8.12 -8.69
CA CYS A 290 -12.27 -8.88 -9.36
C CYS A 290 -11.31 -8.00 -10.17
N LEU A 291 -11.84 -7.01 -10.90
CA LEU A 291 -11.06 -6.05 -11.66
C LEU A 291 -10.24 -5.15 -10.74
N THR A 292 -10.77 -4.76 -9.57
CA THR A 292 -10.04 -3.98 -8.56
C THR A 292 -8.86 -4.75 -8.00
N VAL A 293 -9.05 -6.03 -7.62
CA VAL A 293 -7.95 -6.91 -7.17
C VAL A 293 -6.86 -7.00 -8.24
N LEU A 294 -7.26 -7.18 -9.50
CA LEU A 294 -6.33 -7.24 -10.62
C LEU A 294 -5.56 -5.92 -10.82
N ALA A 295 -6.23 -4.78 -10.71
CA ALA A 295 -5.63 -3.45 -10.82
C ALA A 295 -4.62 -3.17 -9.69
N ASP A 296 -4.96 -3.49 -8.45
CA ASP A 296 -4.05 -3.39 -7.30
C ASP A 296 -2.79 -4.23 -7.53
N SER A 297 -2.96 -5.48 -7.99
CA SER A 297 -1.84 -6.38 -8.26
C SER A 297 -0.94 -5.89 -9.41
N ILE A 298 -1.51 -5.19 -10.41
CA ILE A 298 -0.72 -4.54 -11.49
C ILE A 298 0.15 -3.43 -10.91
N GLU A 299 -0.43 -2.51 -10.14
CA GLU A 299 0.31 -1.38 -9.57
C GLU A 299 1.42 -1.86 -8.64
N GLN A 300 1.13 -2.86 -7.81
CA GLN A 300 2.12 -3.46 -6.90
C GLN A 300 3.27 -4.12 -7.67
N ALA A 301 2.97 -4.93 -8.68
CA ALA A 301 4.02 -5.55 -9.52
C ALA A 301 4.87 -4.49 -10.24
N HIS A 302 4.21 -3.46 -10.79
CA HIS A 302 4.87 -2.39 -11.51
C HIS A 302 5.77 -1.55 -10.61
N ALA A 303 5.35 -1.25 -9.37
CA ALA A 303 6.14 -0.52 -8.39
C ALA A 303 7.44 -1.25 -8.01
N VAL A 304 7.42 -2.59 -8.01
CA VAL A 304 8.62 -3.41 -7.79
C VAL A 304 9.50 -3.46 -9.04
N SER A 305 8.91 -3.69 -10.20
CA SER A 305 9.60 -3.64 -11.49
C SER A 305 8.57 -3.49 -12.61
N SER A 306 8.70 -2.41 -13.39
CA SER A 306 7.80 -2.07 -14.51
C SER A 306 7.75 -3.13 -15.61
N ALA A 307 8.77 -3.98 -15.72
CA ALA A 307 8.89 -5.04 -16.71
C ALA A 307 8.43 -6.43 -16.22
N SER A 308 8.02 -6.54 -14.95
CA SER A 308 7.85 -7.84 -14.27
C SER A 308 6.51 -8.51 -14.54
N TRP A 309 5.56 -7.85 -15.20
CA TRP A 309 4.20 -8.35 -15.33
C TRP A 309 3.68 -8.31 -16.75
N SER A 310 2.62 -9.06 -17.02
CA SER A 310 1.88 -9.03 -18.29
C SER A 310 0.40 -9.34 -18.07
N LEU A 311 -0.44 -8.83 -18.96
CA LEU A 311 -1.89 -9.01 -18.94
C LEU A 311 -2.34 -9.62 -20.26
N ASN A 312 -2.89 -10.82 -20.20
CA ASN A 312 -3.11 -11.70 -21.35
C ASN A 312 -4.57 -12.20 -21.35
N PRO A 313 -5.45 -11.59 -22.16
CA PRO A 313 -6.76 -12.14 -22.47
C PRO A 313 -6.63 -13.45 -23.27
N ARG A 314 -7.24 -14.52 -22.79
CA ARG A 314 -7.31 -15.83 -23.44
C ARG A 314 -8.73 -16.10 -23.90
N GLU A 315 -9.03 -15.65 -25.11
CA GLU A 315 -10.33 -15.87 -25.77
C GLU A 315 -10.66 -17.37 -25.92
N ASP A 316 -9.64 -18.23 -26.08
CA ASP A 316 -9.80 -19.68 -26.18
C ASP A 316 -10.22 -20.35 -24.86
N GLN A 317 -10.00 -19.66 -23.73
CA GLN A 317 -10.22 -20.20 -22.38
C GLN A 317 -11.15 -19.31 -21.56
N ASP A 318 -11.84 -18.37 -22.22
CA ASP A 318 -12.76 -17.42 -21.61
C ASP A 318 -12.22 -16.78 -20.32
N ASN A 319 -10.94 -16.37 -20.29
CA ASN A 319 -10.34 -15.79 -19.09
C ASN A 319 -9.35 -14.65 -19.37
N LEU A 320 -9.14 -13.80 -18.35
CA LEU A 320 -8.11 -12.77 -18.35
C LEU A 320 -7.00 -13.15 -17.37
N ARG A 321 -5.77 -13.29 -17.86
CA ARG A 321 -4.63 -13.76 -17.06
C ARG A 321 -3.65 -12.64 -16.78
N PHE A 322 -3.32 -12.49 -15.50
CA PHE A 322 -2.25 -11.64 -15.04
C PHE A 322 -1.07 -12.49 -14.58
N ASN A 323 0.08 -12.27 -15.20
CA ASN A 323 1.32 -12.96 -14.85
C ASN A 323 2.28 -11.97 -14.21
N VAL A 324 3.00 -12.42 -13.19
CA VAL A 324 4.07 -11.65 -12.53
C VAL A 324 5.29 -12.55 -12.42
N GLY A 325 6.42 -12.09 -12.93
CA GLY A 325 7.63 -12.86 -13.09
C GLY A 325 7.39 -14.13 -13.89
N LEU A 326 7.51 -15.27 -13.20
CA LEU A 326 7.31 -16.63 -13.73
C LEU A 326 5.96 -17.24 -13.32
N SER A 327 5.16 -16.53 -12.52
CA SER A 327 3.90 -17.00 -11.95
C SER A 327 2.68 -16.46 -12.71
N GLN A 328 1.64 -17.27 -12.83
CA GLN A 328 0.31 -16.82 -13.22
C GLN A 328 -0.40 -16.29 -11.98
N ALA A 329 -0.09 -15.07 -11.56
CA ALA A 329 -0.46 -14.54 -10.25
C ALA A 329 -1.98 -14.43 -10.04
N CYS A 330 -2.73 -14.05 -11.08
CA CYS A 330 -4.18 -13.88 -10.99
C CYS A 330 -4.86 -14.29 -12.32
N VAL A 331 -6.05 -14.91 -12.24
CA VAL A 331 -6.89 -15.20 -13.41
C VAL A 331 -8.33 -14.89 -13.08
N LEU A 332 -8.95 -14.07 -13.92
CA LEU A 332 -10.39 -13.86 -13.93
C LEU A 332 -11.00 -14.92 -14.85
N GLY A 333 -11.61 -15.94 -14.27
CA GLY A 333 -12.20 -17.09 -14.95
C GLY A 333 -13.73 -17.10 -14.86
N ALA A 334 -14.35 -18.13 -15.45
CA ALA A 334 -15.80 -18.26 -15.50
C ALA A 334 -16.37 -18.63 -14.12
N ASN A 335 -16.98 -17.65 -13.45
CA ASN A 335 -17.50 -17.74 -12.08
C ASN A 335 -16.45 -17.99 -10.99
N ASP A 336 -15.19 -17.68 -11.24
CA ASP A 336 -14.15 -17.71 -10.21
C ASP A 336 -13.08 -16.62 -10.39
N LEU A 337 -12.41 -16.33 -9.28
CA LEU A 337 -11.17 -15.57 -9.24
C LEU A 337 -10.07 -16.51 -8.76
N TYR A 338 -9.15 -16.88 -9.63
CA TYR A 338 -7.99 -17.65 -9.23
C TYR A 338 -6.87 -16.71 -8.78
N LEU A 339 -6.40 -16.88 -7.55
CA LEU A 339 -5.27 -16.16 -6.98
C LEU A 339 -4.16 -17.14 -6.63
N VAL A 340 -2.92 -16.73 -6.86
CA VAL A 340 -1.77 -17.41 -6.29
C VAL A 340 -1.35 -16.66 -5.03
N LEU A 341 -1.20 -17.41 -3.95
CA LEU A 341 -0.88 -16.97 -2.61
C LEU A 341 0.57 -17.34 -2.29
N ASP A 342 1.21 -16.53 -1.47
CA ASP A 342 2.47 -16.86 -0.82
C ASP A 342 2.25 -17.93 0.27
N GLN A 343 2.69 -19.16 0.01
CA GLN A 343 2.50 -20.25 0.97
C GLN A 343 3.16 -19.99 2.33
N ASP A 344 4.20 -19.16 2.37
CA ASP A 344 4.94 -18.84 3.61
C ASP A 344 4.11 -17.89 4.50
N GLY A 345 3.13 -17.19 3.91
CA GLY A 345 2.17 -16.32 4.60
C GLY A 345 0.81 -16.98 4.87
N LEU A 346 0.66 -18.29 4.58
CA LEU A 346 -0.52 -19.06 4.97
C LEU A 346 -0.26 -19.74 6.30
N ASP A 347 -0.89 -19.24 7.37
CA ASP A 347 -0.91 -19.99 8.62
C ASP A 347 -1.64 -21.34 8.45
N PRO A 348 -1.42 -22.31 9.34
CA PRO A 348 -1.99 -23.65 9.20
C PRO A 348 -3.53 -23.68 9.17
N GLU A 349 -4.21 -22.75 9.84
CA GLU A 349 -5.67 -22.71 9.92
C GLU A 349 -6.27 -22.14 8.63
N LEU A 350 -5.75 -21.01 8.15
CA LEU A 350 -6.13 -20.42 6.87
C LEU A 350 -5.82 -21.38 5.73
N ARG A 351 -4.67 -22.07 5.77
CA ARG A 351 -4.32 -23.08 4.78
C ARG A 351 -5.33 -24.23 4.76
N ALA A 352 -5.66 -24.78 5.92
CA ALA A 352 -6.66 -25.83 6.02
C ALA A 352 -8.04 -25.36 5.55
N LEU A 353 -8.41 -24.11 5.85
CA LEU A 353 -9.65 -23.49 5.42
C LEU A 353 -9.69 -23.36 3.89
N VAL A 354 -8.63 -22.85 3.26
CA VAL A 354 -8.52 -22.75 1.80
C VAL A 354 -8.57 -24.13 1.15
N ASP A 355 -7.79 -25.09 1.65
CA ASP A 355 -7.77 -26.48 1.14
C ASP A 355 -9.17 -27.13 1.19
N THR A 356 -9.92 -26.89 2.27
CA THR A 356 -11.22 -27.54 2.51
C THR A 356 -12.37 -26.87 1.75
N GLU A 357 -12.38 -25.54 1.68
CA GLU A 357 -13.55 -24.78 1.23
C GLU A 357 -13.44 -24.23 -0.19
N LEU A 358 -12.24 -23.94 -0.68
CA LEU A 358 -12.04 -23.33 -1.99
C LEU A 358 -11.68 -24.35 -3.07
N GLY A 359 -11.17 -25.51 -2.68
CA GLY A 359 -10.68 -26.54 -3.59
C GLY A 359 -9.34 -26.13 -4.22
N MET A 360 -8.33 -26.99 -4.09
CA MET A 360 -7.04 -26.72 -4.71
C MET A 360 -7.12 -26.82 -6.24
N GLY A 361 -6.83 -25.72 -6.92
CA GLY A 361 -6.41 -25.76 -8.31
C GLY A 361 -5.04 -26.40 -8.34
N HIS A 362 -4.95 -27.68 -8.75
CA HIS A 362 -3.69 -28.39 -8.94
C HIS A 362 -2.61 -27.44 -9.47
N ARG A 363 -1.57 -27.18 -8.65
CA ARG A 363 -0.20 -26.75 -9.02
C ARG A 363 0.64 -26.27 -7.81
N SER A 364 0.77 -27.08 -6.76
CA SER A 364 1.92 -26.92 -5.84
C SER A 364 3.04 -27.87 -6.28
N GLY A 365 4.28 -27.40 -6.27
CA GLY A 365 5.50 -28.20 -6.40
C GLY A 365 6.02 -28.48 -7.82
N ALA A 366 5.20 -28.88 -8.79
CA ALA A 366 5.70 -29.35 -10.10
C ALA A 366 5.63 -28.34 -11.26
N ALA A 367 4.61 -27.45 -11.30
CA ALA A 367 4.47 -26.48 -12.39
C ALA A 367 5.09 -25.10 -12.10
N TYR A 368 5.53 -24.90 -10.86
CA TYR A 368 6.19 -23.70 -10.36
C TYR A 368 7.52 -24.09 -9.71
N SER A 369 8.32 -24.95 -10.36
CA SER A 369 9.69 -25.27 -9.90
C SER A 369 10.50 -24.01 -9.61
N ASP A 370 10.21 -22.94 -10.36
CA ASP A 370 10.89 -21.66 -10.26
C ASP A 370 10.21 -20.68 -9.28
N THR A 371 9.06 -21.01 -8.69
CA THR A 371 8.36 -20.21 -7.66
C THR A 371 7.85 -21.12 -6.54
N PRO A 372 8.75 -21.68 -5.71
CA PRO A 372 8.40 -22.70 -4.72
C PRO A 372 7.46 -22.18 -3.63
N PHE A 373 7.34 -20.86 -3.46
CA PHE A 373 6.43 -20.19 -2.53
C PHE A 373 5.01 -19.97 -3.08
N ALA A 374 4.72 -20.41 -4.32
CA ALA A 374 3.41 -20.24 -4.94
C ALA A 374 2.39 -21.30 -4.50
N TYR A 375 1.23 -20.86 -4.03
CA TYR A 375 0.09 -21.70 -3.65
C TYR A 375 -1.20 -21.20 -4.31
N GLY A 376 -1.80 -22.00 -5.21
CA GLY A 376 -2.98 -21.57 -5.99
C GLY A 376 -4.31 -21.81 -5.27
N ALA A 377 -5.20 -20.81 -5.29
CA ALA A 377 -6.55 -20.88 -4.74
C ALA A 377 -7.58 -20.40 -5.76
N HIS A 378 -8.63 -21.18 -5.98
CA HIS A 378 -9.81 -20.74 -6.75
C HIS A 378 -10.82 -20.14 -5.79
N LEU A 379 -11.23 -18.90 -5.99
CA LEU A 379 -12.27 -18.26 -5.21
C LEU A 379 -13.55 -18.21 -6.05
N PRO A 380 -14.52 -19.12 -5.83
CA PRO A 380 -15.83 -19.02 -6.46
C PRO A 380 -16.49 -17.68 -6.15
N THR A 381 -17.23 -17.12 -7.10
CA THR A 381 -17.82 -15.79 -6.96
C THR A 381 -18.72 -15.65 -5.74
N GLU A 382 -19.47 -16.70 -5.39
CA GLU A 382 -20.32 -16.75 -4.20
C GLU A 382 -19.55 -16.82 -2.87
N LYS A 383 -18.24 -17.02 -2.92
CA LYS A 383 -17.34 -17.10 -1.76
C LYS A 383 -16.36 -15.93 -1.66
N LEU A 384 -16.35 -15.00 -2.64
CA LEU A 384 -15.43 -13.87 -2.68
C LEU A 384 -15.47 -13.04 -1.41
N ASP A 385 -16.66 -12.64 -0.95
CA ASP A 385 -16.83 -11.79 0.24
C ASP A 385 -16.19 -12.38 1.50
N ARG A 386 -16.22 -13.71 1.63
CA ARG A 386 -15.65 -14.42 2.79
C ARG A 386 -14.15 -14.61 2.66
N PHE A 387 -13.68 -15.04 1.49
CA PHE A 387 -12.31 -15.53 1.34
C PHE A 387 -11.34 -14.50 0.83
N LEU A 388 -11.79 -13.55 0.00
CA LEU A 388 -10.92 -12.53 -0.56
C LEU A 388 -10.19 -11.73 0.53
N PRO A 389 -10.83 -11.23 1.61
CA PRO A 389 -10.13 -10.50 2.67
C PRO A 389 -9.08 -11.35 3.41
N LEU A 390 -9.29 -12.67 3.50
CA LEU A 390 -8.40 -13.58 4.23
C LEU A 390 -7.11 -13.88 3.46
N VAL A 391 -7.16 -13.85 2.12
CA VAL A 391 -6.04 -14.28 1.28
C VAL A 391 -5.36 -13.12 0.55
N LEU A 392 -5.89 -11.90 0.63
CA LEU A 392 -5.43 -10.76 -0.16
C LEU A 392 -3.98 -10.36 0.19
N ASP A 393 -3.63 -10.33 1.48
CA ASP A 393 -2.26 -9.99 1.90
C ASP A 393 -1.27 -11.06 1.47
N THR A 394 -1.67 -12.32 1.54
CA THR A 394 -0.89 -13.46 1.05
C THR A 394 -0.70 -13.40 -0.47
N HIS A 395 -1.71 -12.95 -1.23
CA HIS A 395 -1.61 -12.70 -2.67
C HIS A 395 -0.66 -11.52 -2.97
N ARG A 396 -0.79 -10.41 -2.22
CA ARG A 396 0.10 -9.24 -2.33
C ARG A 396 1.56 -9.60 -2.09
N SER A 397 1.85 -10.37 -1.04
CA SER A 397 3.20 -10.88 -0.76
C SER A 397 3.75 -11.68 -1.95
N LEU A 398 2.92 -12.53 -2.56
CA LEU A 398 3.32 -13.28 -3.74
C LEU A 398 3.64 -12.38 -4.93
N VAL A 399 2.81 -11.37 -5.21
CA VAL A 399 3.02 -10.44 -6.33
C VAL A 399 4.38 -9.75 -6.20
N GLU A 400 4.70 -9.22 -5.02
CA GLU A 400 6.00 -8.59 -4.77
C GLU A 400 7.17 -9.56 -4.93
N ARG A 401 7.10 -10.72 -4.28
CA ARG A 401 8.18 -11.73 -4.34
C ARG A 401 8.39 -12.24 -5.76
N ALA A 402 7.32 -12.47 -6.51
CA ALA A 402 7.39 -12.90 -7.90
C ALA A 402 8.02 -11.81 -8.80
N ALA A 403 7.65 -10.55 -8.61
CA ALA A 403 8.22 -9.42 -9.34
C ALA A 403 9.71 -9.23 -9.02
N ARG A 404 10.13 -9.35 -7.76
CA ARG A 404 11.56 -9.27 -7.37
C ARG A 404 12.37 -10.44 -7.93
N LYS A 405 11.80 -11.65 -7.89
CA LYS A 405 12.49 -12.87 -8.34
C LYS A 405 12.73 -12.87 -9.84
N ALA A 406 11.78 -12.38 -10.62
CA ALA A 406 11.89 -12.26 -12.07
C ALA A 406 11.42 -10.86 -12.50
N PRO A 407 12.31 -9.86 -12.42
CA PRO A 407 11.98 -8.46 -12.68
C PRO A 407 11.59 -8.20 -14.14
N ARG A 408 11.89 -9.14 -15.05
CA ARG A 408 11.35 -9.16 -16.41
C ARG A 408 10.52 -10.43 -16.60
N THR A 409 9.24 -10.28 -16.95
CA THR A 409 8.39 -11.45 -17.19
C THR A 409 8.77 -12.17 -18.49
N ARG A 410 8.74 -13.52 -18.46
CA ARG A 410 8.84 -14.34 -19.69
C ARG A 410 7.57 -14.25 -20.56
N TYR A 411 6.48 -13.73 -20.01
CA TYR A 411 5.16 -13.69 -20.66
C TYR A 411 4.91 -12.39 -21.45
N ARG A 412 5.93 -11.52 -21.63
CA ARG A 412 5.81 -10.21 -22.29
C ARG A 412 5.16 -10.25 -23.67
N GLN A 413 5.43 -11.28 -24.48
CA GLN A 413 4.82 -11.46 -25.81
C GLN A 413 3.30 -11.69 -25.76
N GLY A 414 2.80 -12.19 -24.62
CA GLY A 414 1.38 -12.40 -24.37
C GLY A 414 0.64 -11.15 -23.89
N HIS A 415 1.35 -10.08 -23.54
CA HIS A 415 0.72 -8.85 -23.07
C HIS A 415 -0.14 -8.21 -24.17
N ARG A 416 -1.28 -7.63 -23.78
CA ARG A 416 -2.17 -6.90 -24.66
C ARG A 416 -2.50 -5.53 -24.06
N PRO A 417 -2.02 -4.42 -24.67
CA PRO A 417 -2.25 -3.08 -24.14
C PRO A 417 -3.73 -2.71 -24.00
N TYR A 418 -4.58 -3.18 -24.92
CA TYR A 418 -6.03 -2.95 -24.85
C TYR A 418 -6.68 -3.57 -23.60
N ALA A 419 -6.07 -4.56 -22.96
CA ALA A 419 -6.58 -5.15 -21.73
C ALA A 419 -6.32 -4.24 -20.52
N VAL A 420 -5.20 -3.52 -20.50
CA VAL A 420 -4.93 -2.48 -19.51
C VAL A 420 -5.88 -1.31 -19.73
N GLU A 421 -6.10 -0.95 -21.00
CA GLU A 421 -7.05 0.10 -21.36
C GLU A 421 -8.50 -0.25 -20.98
N TYR A 422 -8.91 -1.50 -21.14
CA TYR A 422 -10.19 -2.00 -20.63
C TYR A 422 -10.31 -1.79 -19.11
N LEU A 423 -9.29 -2.16 -18.33
CA LEU A 423 -9.29 -1.94 -16.87
C LEU A 423 -9.39 -0.46 -16.51
N ARG A 424 -8.66 0.41 -17.21
CA ARG A 424 -8.74 1.87 -17.03
C ARG A 424 -10.16 2.39 -17.27
N GLN A 425 -10.85 1.88 -18.30
CA GLN A 425 -12.21 2.28 -18.64
C GLN A 425 -13.25 1.79 -17.63
N GLU A 426 -13.21 0.51 -17.26
CA GLU A 426 -14.19 -0.08 -16.34
C GLU A 426 -14.04 0.45 -14.92
N LEU A 427 -12.81 0.54 -14.41
CA LEU A 427 -12.53 0.99 -13.05
C LEU A 427 -12.40 2.51 -12.94
N ARG A 428 -12.33 3.23 -14.06
CA ARG A 428 -12.05 4.67 -14.09
C ARG A 428 -10.78 5.03 -13.31
N ARG A 429 -9.78 4.14 -13.36
CA ARG A 429 -8.52 4.20 -12.60
C ARG A 429 -7.34 4.34 -13.55
N ALA A 430 -6.40 5.24 -13.25
CA ALA A 430 -5.15 5.30 -13.98
C ALA A 430 -4.30 4.07 -13.65
N LEU A 431 -3.86 3.34 -14.68
CA LEU A 431 -2.99 2.16 -14.52
C LEU A 431 -1.72 2.30 -15.35
N PRO A 432 -0.56 1.84 -14.84
CA PRO A 432 0.70 1.94 -15.56
C PRO A 432 0.74 0.97 -16.75
N ASP A 433 1.46 1.35 -17.81
CA ASP A 433 1.85 0.42 -18.87
C ASP A 433 3.15 -0.29 -18.48
N PRO A 434 3.34 -1.57 -18.84
CA PRO A 434 4.59 -2.26 -18.56
C PRO A 434 5.71 -1.75 -19.48
N ASP A 435 6.91 -1.63 -18.93
CA ASP A 435 8.10 -1.26 -19.70
C ASP A 435 8.84 -2.54 -20.12
N TYR A 436 8.63 -2.96 -21.36
CA TYR A 436 9.33 -4.11 -21.93
C TYR A 436 10.56 -3.72 -22.73
N GLU A 437 10.93 -2.45 -22.79
CA GLU A 437 12.10 -2.05 -23.54
C GLU A 437 13.30 -2.84 -23.04
N ASP A 438 13.97 -3.51 -23.97
CA ASP A 438 15.26 -4.11 -23.65
C ASP A 438 16.17 -2.94 -23.27
N PRO A 439 16.90 -3.03 -22.14
CA PRO A 439 17.94 -2.05 -21.88
C PRO A 439 18.78 -1.96 -23.16
N PRO A 440 19.21 -0.76 -23.56
CA PRO A 440 20.01 -0.60 -24.76
C PRO A 440 21.07 -1.69 -24.74
N VAL A 441 21.15 -2.48 -25.83
CA VAL A 441 22.23 -3.45 -26.01
C VAL A 441 23.50 -2.67 -25.64
N PRO A 442 24.27 -3.11 -24.62
CA PRO A 442 25.43 -2.36 -24.20
C PRO A 442 26.22 -2.03 -25.47
N PRO A 443 26.67 -0.78 -25.65
CA PRO A 443 27.47 -0.43 -26.80
C PRO A 443 28.52 -1.51 -26.97
N VAL A 444 28.64 -2.09 -28.17
CA VAL A 444 29.65 -3.12 -28.41
C VAL A 444 30.96 -2.57 -27.85
N PRO A 445 31.52 -3.17 -26.78
CA PRO A 445 32.66 -2.60 -26.12
C PRO A 445 33.76 -2.42 -27.18
N PRO A 446 34.51 -1.30 -27.15
CA PRO A 446 35.55 -1.06 -28.13
C PRO A 446 36.42 -2.31 -28.27
N SER A 447 36.62 -2.83 -29.48
CA SER A 447 37.41 -4.06 -29.65
C SER A 447 38.81 -3.92 -29.03
N LEU A 448 39.43 -5.03 -28.60
CA LEU A 448 40.81 -5.01 -28.09
C LEU A 448 41.78 -4.37 -29.10
N ALA A 449 41.57 -4.59 -30.39
CA ALA A 449 42.33 -3.93 -31.46
C ALA A 449 42.16 -2.40 -31.46
N ALA A 450 40.94 -1.89 -31.26
CA ALA A 450 40.68 -0.45 -31.18
C ALA A 450 41.32 0.17 -29.92
N LEU A 451 41.23 -0.53 -28.78
CA LEU A 451 41.88 -0.12 -27.54
C LEU A 451 43.41 -0.09 -27.68
N ALA A 452 43.99 -1.12 -28.28
CA ALA A 452 45.43 -1.21 -28.55
C ALA A 452 45.93 -0.07 -29.45
N ALA A 453 45.17 0.24 -30.50
CA ALA A 453 45.48 1.35 -31.39
C ALA A 453 45.43 2.70 -30.66
N ALA A 454 44.41 2.94 -29.84
CA ALA A 454 44.26 4.17 -29.05
C ALA A 454 45.34 4.31 -27.96
N ALA A 455 45.73 3.20 -27.33
CA ALA A 455 46.76 3.16 -26.30
C ALA A 455 48.20 3.23 -26.87
N HIS A 456 48.37 3.11 -28.19
CA HIS A 456 49.68 2.94 -28.85
C HIS A 456 50.48 1.75 -28.28
N MET A 457 49.79 0.65 -27.98
CA MET A 457 50.36 -0.57 -27.39
C MET A 457 50.07 -1.80 -28.26
N PRO A 458 50.90 -2.85 -28.20
CA PRO A 458 50.56 -4.13 -28.82
C PRO A 458 49.27 -4.73 -28.23
N GLU A 459 48.42 -5.32 -29.08
CA GLU A 459 47.12 -5.88 -28.65
C GLU A 459 47.25 -6.95 -27.56
N HIS A 460 48.32 -7.75 -27.59
CA HIS A 460 48.54 -8.79 -26.58
C HIS A 460 48.82 -8.22 -25.17
N GLU A 461 49.51 -7.08 -25.06
CA GLU A 461 49.78 -6.43 -23.76
C GLU A 461 48.49 -5.84 -23.18
N VAL A 462 47.70 -5.17 -24.01
CA VAL A 462 46.39 -4.64 -23.60
C VAL A 462 45.44 -5.76 -23.21
N ALA A 463 45.40 -6.86 -23.97
CA ALA A 463 44.59 -8.03 -23.66
C ALA A 463 44.97 -8.64 -22.31
N GLU A 464 46.26 -8.72 -21.99
CA GLU A 464 46.76 -9.20 -20.69
C GLU A 464 46.29 -8.28 -19.54
N ILE A 465 46.40 -6.96 -19.70
CA ILE A 465 45.94 -5.99 -18.70
C ILE A 465 44.42 -6.10 -18.48
N VAL A 466 43.63 -6.18 -19.56
CA VAL A 466 42.17 -6.33 -19.48
C VAL A 466 41.80 -7.66 -18.81
N ALA A 467 42.48 -8.76 -19.14
CA ALA A 467 42.25 -10.05 -18.51
C ALA A 467 42.58 -10.02 -17.02
N LEU A 468 43.71 -9.40 -16.64
CA LEU A 468 44.11 -9.23 -15.26
C LEU A 468 43.10 -8.38 -14.47
N LEU A 469 42.60 -7.29 -15.05
CA LEU A 469 41.62 -6.41 -14.41
C LEU A 469 40.24 -7.08 -14.29
N ARG A 470 39.83 -7.91 -15.26
CA ARG A 470 38.59 -8.71 -15.14
C ARG A 470 38.68 -9.78 -14.05
N ASP A 471 39.84 -10.43 -13.90
CA ASP A 471 40.07 -11.44 -12.87
C ASP A 471 40.22 -10.82 -11.47
N LYS A 472 41.13 -9.86 -11.34
CA LYS A 472 41.49 -9.27 -10.05
C LYS A 472 40.56 -8.17 -9.59
N ARG A 473 39.79 -7.54 -10.49
CA ARG A 473 38.90 -6.37 -10.24
C ARG A 473 39.62 -5.09 -9.81
N GLN A 474 40.92 -5.14 -9.57
CA GLN A 474 41.78 -3.98 -9.33
C GLN A 474 43.18 -4.22 -9.89
N ILE A 475 43.81 -3.15 -10.40
CA ILE A 475 45.22 -3.13 -10.81
C ILE A 475 45.84 -1.78 -10.42
N VAL A 476 47.17 -1.74 -10.33
CA VAL A 476 47.94 -0.51 -10.16
C VAL A 476 48.88 -0.37 -11.36
N LEU A 477 48.81 0.76 -12.06
CA LEU A 477 49.72 1.09 -13.15
C LEU A 477 50.92 1.85 -12.60
N GLU A 478 52.12 1.25 -12.64
CA GLU A 478 53.35 1.85 -12.16
C GLU A 478 54.23 2.34 -13.32
N GLY A 479 54.89 3.49 -13.15
CA GLY A 479 55.84 4.01 -14.14
C GLY A 479 56.25 5.46 -13.88
N PRO A 480 57.29 5.97 -14.58
CA PRO A 480 57.76 7.35 -14.41
C PRO A 480 56.67 8.41 -14.68
N PRO A 481 56.75 9.61 -14.09
CA PRO A 481 55.88 10.73 -14.46
C PRO A 481 55.92 11.01 -15.97
N GLY A 482 54.76 11.28 -16.57
CA GLY A 482 54.65 11.51 -18.01
C GLY A 482 54.61 10.27 -18.90
N SER A 483 54.58 9.05 -18.34
CA SER A 483 54.49 7.79 -19.09
C SER A 483 53.09 7.42 -19.59
N GLY A 484 52.12 8.34 -19.53
CA GLY A 484 50.75 8.10 -20.03
C GLY A 484 49.84 7.22 -19.15
N LYS A 485 50.16 7.00 -17.87
CA LYS A 485 49.35 6.13 -16.97
C LYS A 485 47.88 6.55 -16.89
N THR A 486 47.61 7.83 -16.61
CA THR A 486 46.25 8.37 -16.51
C THR A 486 45.48 8.20 -17.83
N PHE A 487 46.18 8.39 -18.95
CA PHE A 487 45.61 8.18 -20.29
C PHE A 487 45.26 6.71 -20.55
N LEU A 488 46.16 5.78 -20.23
CA LEU A 488 45.90 4.35 -20.35
C LEU A 488 44.78 3.89 -19.41
N ALA A 489 44.72 4.40 -18.18
CA ALA A 489 43.67 4.09 -17.21
C ALA A 489 42.28 4.50 -17.72
N ASP A 490 42.15 5.70 -18.31
CA ASP A 490 40.90 6.18 -18.91
C ASP A 490 40.44 5.27 -20.06
N LEU A 491 41.34 4.93 -20.99
CA LEU A 491 41.02 4.03 -22.10
C LEU A 491 40.59 2.63 -21.63
N LEU A 492 41.27 2.07 -20.62
CA LEU A 492 40.90 0.77 -20.03
C LEU A 492 39.54 0.83 -19.33
N ALA A 493 39.28 1.89 -18.56
CA ALA A 493 38.00 2.08 -17.88
C ALA A 493 36.84 2.20 -18.86
N ARG A 494 37.04 2.98 -19.93
CA ARG A 494 36.06 3.16 -21.01
C ARG A 494 35.75 1.84 -21.72
N HIS A 495 36.80 1.07 -22.04
CA HIS A 495 36.63 -0.26 -22.64
C HIS A 495 35.82 -1.21 -21.75
N LEU A 496 36.12 -1.27 -20.45
CA LEU A 496 35.43 -2.14 -19.50
C LEU A 496 33.99 -1.71 -19.26
N ALA A 497 33.73 -0.41 -19.11
CA ALA A 497 32.39 0.13 -18.95
C ALA A 497 31.53 0.02 -20.23
N GLY A 498 32.12 -0.38 -21.36
CA GLY A 498 31.44 -0.48 -22.65
C GLY A 498 31.01 0.89 -23.18
N VAL A 499 31.88 1.89 -23.07
CA VAL A 499 31.66 3.25 -23.59
C VAL A 499 32.65 3.56 -24.72
N PRO A 500 32.35 4.53 -25.59
CA PRO A 500 33.31 5.03 -26.58
C PRO A 500 34.67 5.41 -25.97
N LEU A 501 35.75 5.01 -26.63
CA LEU A 501 37.13 5.35 -26.22
C LEU A 501 37.40 6.85 -26.35
N ASP A 502 36.68 7.51 -27.25
CA ASP A 502 36.66 8.94 -27.49
C ASP A 502 35.28 9.52 -27.13
N GLY A 503 35.24 10.71 -26.55
CA GLY A 503 34.00 11.42 -26.25
C GLY A 503 33.89 11.91 -24.82
N GLU A 504 32.72 12.47 -24.51
CA GLU A 504 32.40 13.10 -23.23
C GLU A 504 32.46 12.11 -22.05
N ALA A 505 32.43 12.64 -20.83
CA ALA A 505 32.40 11.85 -19.61
C ALA A 505 31.14 10.96 -19.55
N ASP A 506 31.31 9.73 -19.05
CA ASP A 506 30.22 8.78 -18.83
C ASP A 506 30.14 8.45 -17.34
N GLU A 507 28.93 8.39 -16.79
CA GLU A 507 28.69 8.15 -15.37
C GLU A 507 29.17 6.77 -14.86
N ARG A 508 29.48 5.84 -15.77
CA ARG A 508 30.08 4.53 -15.45
C ARG A 508 31.57 4.61 -15.17
N VAL A 509 32.24 5.71 -15.52
CA VAL A 509 33.66 5.94 -15.30
C VAL A 509 33.83 7.15 -14.41
N GLU A 510 34.32 6.94 -13.18
CA GLU A 510 34.66 8.03 -12.26
C GLU A 510 36.17 8.15 -12.12
N VAL A 511 36.66 9.39 -12.03
CA VAL A 511 38.08 9.68 -11.84
C VAL A 511 38.26 10.51 -10.58
N VAL A 512 39.14 10.06 -9.69
CA VAL A 512 39.56 10.80 -8.51
C VAL A 512 41.08 10.88 -8.47
N GLN A 513 41.62 12.03 -8.09
CA GLN A 513 43.05 12.22 -7.87
C GLN A 513 43.31 12.40 -6.37
N PHE A 514 44.17 11.57 -5.80
CA PHE A 514 44.51 11.66 -4.39
C PHE A 514 45.55 12.75 -4.12
N HIS A 515 45.37 13.44 -2.99
CA HIS A 515 46.32 14.40 -2.42
C HIS A 515 46.39 14.20 -0.90
N GLN A 516 47.37 14.83 -0.25
CA GLN A 516 47.65 14.63 1.18
C GLN A 516 46.49 14.95 2.13
N SER A 517 45.52 15.75 1.67
CA SER A 517 44.32 16.13 2.42
C SER A 517 43.06 15.38 1.99
N TYR A 518 43.16 14.43 1.03
CA TYR A 518 42.02 13.64 0.56
C TYR A 518 41.78 12.49 1.56
N GLY A 519 40.61 12.49 2.19
CA GLY A 519 40.30 11.60 3.31
C GLY A 519 39.12 10.65 3.05
N TYR A 520 38.77 9.88 4.08
CA TYR A 520 37.61 8.97 4.07
C TYR A 520 36.31 9.74 3.82
N GLU A 521 36.20 10.94 4.39
CA GLU A 521 35.03 11.82 4.35
C GLU A 521 34.68 12.27 2.92
N ASP A 522 35.69 12.34 2.04
CA ASP A 522 35.52 12.69 0.62
C ASP A 522 35.36 11.45 -0.27
N PHE A 523 36.03 10.36 0.09
CA PHE A 523 36.06 9.14 -0.70
C PHE A 523 34.81 8.28 -0.51
N VAL A 524 34.45 7.99 0.75
CA VAL A 524 33.40 7.03 1.11
C VAL A 524 32.15 7.75 1.61
N GLN A 525 32.24 8.54 2.68
CA GLN A 525 31.09 9.23 3.28
C GLN A 525 31.57 10.25 4.32
N GLY A 526 31.01 11.46 4.30
CA GLY A 526 31.42 12.54 5.22
C GLY A 526 30.28 13.48 5.61
N ILE A 527 30.41 14.13 6.76
CA ILE A 527 29.44 15.14 7.22
C ILE A 527 29.76 16.46 6.51
N ARG A 528 28.80 17.02 5.78
CA ARG A 528 28.97 18.27 5.03
C ARG A 528 27.90 19.29 5.40
N PRO A 529 28.26 20.58 5.52
CA PRO A 529 27.29 21.63 5.71
C PRO A 529 26.47 21.85 4.43
N VAL A 530 25.15 21.79 4.53
CA VAL A 530 24.18 22.04 3.44
C VAL A 530 23.26 23.17 3.89
N THR A 531 23.05 24.17 3.04
CA THR A 531 22.09 25.24 3.34
C THR A 531 20.71 24.81 2.84
N ARG A 532 19.73 24.73 3.75
CA ARG A 532 18.31 24.55 3.42
C ARG A 532 17.53 25.68 4.09
N ASP A 533 16.70 26.38 3.31
CA ASP A 533 15.84 27.47 3.80
C ASP A 533 16.58 28.59 4.57
N GLY A 534 17.83 28.86 4.19
CA GLY A 534 18.68 29.87 4.84
C GLY A 534 19.32 29.43 6.15
N ALA A 535 19.07 28.20 6.62
CA ALA A 535 19.72 27.60 7.78
C ALA A 535 20.82 26.59 7.37
N LEU A 536 21.88 26.49 8.18
CA LEU A 536 23.00 25.57 7.97
C LEU A 536 22.68 24.22 8.63
N HIS A 537 22.67 23.15 7.84
CA HIS A 537 22.49 21.76 8.29
C HIS A 537 23.76 20.95 8.07
N TYR A 538 24.03 19.95 8.91
CA TYR A 538 25.18 19.05 8.77
C TYR A 538 24.70 17.66 8.37
N ASP A 539 24.68 17.39 7.07
CA ASP A 539 24.17 16.14 6.51
C ASP A 539 25.29 15.14 6.29
N VAL A 540 24.99 13.86 6.46
CA VAL A 540 25.90 12.78 6.05
C VAL A 540 25.77 12.59 4.53
N VAL A 541 26.81 12.95 3.78
CA VAL A 541 26.81 12.91 2.32
C VAL A 541 27.70 11.76 1.82
N PRO A 542 27.20 10.90 0.91
CA PRO A 542 28.02 9.84 0.32
C PRO A 542 29.14 10.42 -0.55
N GLY A 543 30.35 9.89 -0.39
CA GLY A 543 31.53 10.21 -1.19
C GLY A 543 31.50 9.57 -2.58
N ILE A 544 32.53 9.82 -3.38
CA ILE A 544 32.58 9.40 -4.79
C ILE A 544 32.47 7.87 -4.96
N PHE A 545 33.14 7.10 -4.09
CA PHE A 545 33.11 5.63 -4.14
C PHE A 545 31.71 5.10 -3.81
N ALA A 546 31.09 5.59 -2.74
CA ALA A 546 29.75 5.16 -2.33
C ALA A 546 28.69 5.48 -3.40
N ARG A 547 28.77 6.65 -4.05
CA ARG A 547 27.86 7.00 -5.15
C ARG A 547 28.03 6.08 -6.36
N LEU A 548 29.28 5.76 -6.72
CA LEU A 548 29.55 4.82 -7.81
C LEU A 548 29.03 3.41 -7.50
N CYS A 549 29.24 2.91 -6.28
CA CYS A 549 28.70 1.61 -5.85
C CYS A 549 27.18 1.57 -5.86
N ALA A 550 26.50 2.66 -5.46
CA ALA A 550 25.04 2.75 -5.51
C ALA A 550 24.52 2.67 -6.96
N ARG A 551 25.17 3.36 -7.91
CA ARG A 551 24.84 3.26 -9.35
C ARG A 551 25.08 1.85 -9.89
N ALA A 552 26.19 1.21 -9.52
CA ALA A 552 26.50 -0.15 -9.93
C ALA A 552 25.49 -1.17 -9.38
N ALA A 553 25.07 -1.02 -8.12
CA ALA A 553 24.06 -1.89 -7.51
C ALA A 553 22.69 -1.75 -8.19
N ALA A 554 22.33 -0.55 -8.66
CA ALA A 554 21.11 -0.32 -9.43
C ALA A 554 21.18 -0.89 -10.86
N ASN A 555 22.39 -1.15 -11.38
CA ASN A 555 22.63 -1.58 -12.76
C ASN A 555 23.55 -2.82 -12.82
N PRO A 556 23.12 -4.00 -12.29
CA PRO A 556 23.99 -5.16 -12.08
C PRO A 556 24.54 -5.82 -13.35
N ASN A 557 24.03 -5.43 -14.53
CA ASN A 557 24.47 -5.95 -15.83
C ASN A 557 25.46 -5.00 -16.55
N GLN A 558 25.89 -3.92 -15.89
CA GLN A 558 26.83 -2.94 -16.44
C GLN A 558 28.08 -2.89 -15.54
N ASP A 559 29.25 -2.76 -16.17
CA ASP A 559 30.51 -2.58 -15.45
C ASP A 559 30.71 -1.08 -15.15
N PHE A 560 31.10 -0.77 -13.91
CA PHE A 560 31.46 0.57 -13.45
C PHE A 560 32.92 0.56 -13.03
N VAL A 561 33.67 1.61 -13.36
CA VAL A 561 35.11 1.69 -13.12
C VAL A 561 35.46 2.98 -12.39
N LEU A 562 36.28 2.86 -11.34
CA LEU A 562 36.85 3.99 -10.62
C LEU A 562 38.35 4.06 -10.92
N ILE A 563 38.80 5.21 -11.43
CA ILE A 563 40.21 5.52 -11.62
C ILE A 563 40.67 6.34 -10.41
N VAL A 564 41.67 5.84 -9.70
CA VAL A 564 42.34 6.54 -8.59
C VAL A 564 43.73 6.96 -9.06
N ASP A 565 43.89 8.22 -9.44
CA ASP A 565 45.17 8.80 -9.82
C ASP A 565 45.97 9.23 -8.59
N GLU A 566 47.30 9.15 -8.67
CA GLU A 566 48.24 9.49 -7.59
C GLU A 566 47.90 8.77 -6.25
N ILE A 567 47.48 7.50 -6.31
CA ILE A 567 47.03 6.69 -5.16
C ILE A 567 48.05 6.68 -3.99
N ASN A 568 49.34 6.77 -4.30
CA ASN A 568 50.44 6.83 -3.34
C ASN A 568 50.51 8.14 -2.52
N ARG A 569 49.72 9.16 -2.87
CA ARG A 569 49.64 10.45 -2.15
C ARG A 569 48.51 10.53 -1.14
N GLY A 570 47.56 9.59 -1.18
CA GLY A 570 46.50 9.47 -0.18
C GLY A 570 47.02 8.77 1.08
N ASN A 571 46.38 9.05 2.22
CA ASN A 571 46.64 8.27 3.42
C ASN A 571 45.85 6.95 3.33
N VAL A 572 46.52 5.89 2.88
CA VAL A 572 45.95 4.54 2.69
C VAL A 572 46.05 3.68 3.95
N SER A 573 46.43 4.28 5.09
CA SER A 573 46.72 3.61 6.37
C SER A 573 45.48 3.25 7.17
#